data_AF-A0A958Y077-F1
#
_entry.id   AF-A0A958Y077-F1
#
_cell.length_a   1.000
_cell.length_b   1.000
_cell.length_c   1.000
_cell.angle_alpha   90.00
_cell.angle_beta   90.00
_cell.angle_gamma   90.00
#
_symmetry.space_group_name_H-M   'P 1'
#
loop_
_entity.id
_entity.type
_entity.pdbx_description
1 polymer ?
#
loop_
_entity_poly.entity_id
_entity_poly.type
_entity_poly.pdbx_seq_one_letter_code
_entity_poly.pdbx_strand_id
1 'polypeptide(L)'
;MLTRFLALSIVGVFFACGLSAQQGEALSRSLIHGDTTRTYIIYVPQAYTGGEAWPLIISLHGYTGTADLQRLISNFEALADEEHFLVAYPQGLEIDDPAGGVLPLLPPRGNGWNILDADGPDDLGFMAALIDSVAVEFNIDAGRVYAAGHSNGGALAYALACEPSSRVAAIASVGGPGTAPGLVPFFDCNASGPVPILHIHGTQDGVVPYTGTAGLFASIPATVEGWGAFNGCTAGPVVTEVPNISSADGSTVTLIQYLACDADAEVWHFRVNGGGHWWPGSIEVPTFLESVFGRTNRDLDASREIWNFFSGQPLTGMDNQLSAREAISLKVSPNPFQDELTLAFGLPEPALARLVIYDQLGRPVAVLPGQYLPQGEQQLQWNLPGHLAAGLYLLVAEINGVPAGRVKLARS
;
A
#
# COMPACT_ATOMS: atom_id res chain seq x y z
N MET A 1 70.75 36.31 32.64
CA MET A 1 69.83 37.14 31.83
C MET A 1 69.29 36.27 30.70
N LEU A 2 68.11 35.66 30.88
CA LEU A 2 67.33 35.15 29.74
C LEU A 2 65.86 35.13 30.15
N THR A 3 65.11 35.96 29.44
CA THR A 3 63.72 36.35 29.64
C THR A 3 62.78 35.20 29.30
N ARG A 4 61.81 34.90 30.17
CA ARG A 4 60.71 33.96 29.90
C ARG A 4 59.61 34.69 29.11
N PHE A 5 59.26 34.18 27.92
CA PHE A 5 58.05 34.56 27.21
C PHE A 5 56.90 33.62 27.61
N LEU A 6 55.79 34.20 28.07
CA LEU A 6 54.51 33.53 28.26
C LEU A 6 53.79 33.50 26.90
N ALA A 7 53.51 32.33 26.35
CA ALA A 7 52.64 32.18 25.19
C ALA A 7 51.26 31.71 25.67
N LEU A 8 50.26 32.59 25.57
CA LEU A 8 48.85 32.29 25.82
C LEU A 8 48.33 31.48 24.63
N SER A 9 47.97 30.21 24.83
CA SER A 9 47.29 29.40 23.81
C SER A 9 45.80 29.47 24.04
N ILE A 10 45.08 30.12 23.12
CA ILE A 10 43.62 30.15 23.07
C ILE A 10 43.16 28.78 22.54
N VAL A 11 42.49 28.01 23.40
CA VAL A 11 41.80 26.78 22.98
C VAL A 11 40.45 27.21 22.41
N GLY A 12 40.33 27.23 21.09
CA GLY A 12 39.05 27.36 20.40
C GLY A 12 38.29 26.04 20.47
N VAL A 13 37.17 26.02 21.20
CA VAL A 13 36.21 24.92 21.17
C VAL A 13 35.43 25.04 19.86
N PHE A 14 35.74 24.20 18.88
CA PHE A 14 34.90 24.02 17.70
C PHE A 14 33.66 23.21 18.11
N PHE A 15 32.51 23.88 18.21
CA PHE A 15 31.22 23.23 18.23
C PHE A 15 30.98 22.66 16.82
N ALA A 16 31.26 21.38 16.62
CA ALA A 16 30.76 20.66 15.46
C ALA A 16 29.24 20.55 15.63
N CYS A 17 28.51 21.44 14.96
CA CYS A 17 27.08 21.29 14.77
C CYS A 17 26.90 20.07 13.86
N GLY A 18 26.63 18.91 14.45
CA GLY A 18 26.21 17.74 13.71
C GLY A 18 24.86 18.04 13.08
N LEU A 19 24.83 18.25 11.77
CA LEU A 19 23.60 18.09 11.00
C LEU A 19 23.21 16.62 11.13
N SER A 20 22.31 16.32 12.07
CA SER A 20 21.52 15.10 11.98
C SER A 20 20.67 15.26 10.72
N ALA A 21 20.82 14.38 9.74
CA ALA A 21 19.79 14.21 8.73
C ALA A 21 18.48 13.94 9.49
N GLN A 22 17.45 14.73 9.22
CA GLN A 22 16.15 14.53 9.84
C GLN A 22 15.52 13.35 9.08
N GLN A 23 15.29 12.22 9.72
CA GLN A 23 14.64 11.08 9.06
C GLN A 23 13.19 11.45 8.68
N GLY A 24 12.61 10.73 7.71
CA GLY A 24 11.17 10.83 7.41
C GLY A 24 10.29 10.56 8.63
N GLU A 25 9.02 10.93 8.54
CA GLU A 25 8.06 10.87 9.65
C GLU A 25 7.09 9.71 9.50
N ALA A 26 6.88 8.96 10.58
CA ALA A 26 5.83 7.95 10.67
C ALA A 26 4.60 8.51 11.39
N LEU A 27 3.49 8.59 10.66
CA LEU A 27 2.28 9.27 11.06
C LEU A 27 1.15 8.27 11.30
N SER A 28 0.63 8.21 12.52
CA SER A 28 -0.57 7.41 12.80
C SER A 28 -1.81 8.12 12.26
N ARG A 29 -2.65 7.39 11.53
CA ARG A 29 -3.90 7.85 10.94
C ARG A 29 -5.01 6.85 11.20
N SER A 30 -6.24 7.34 11.07
CA SER A 30 -7.45 6.52 11.19
C SER A 30 -8.52 7.00 10.24
N LEU A 31 -9.35 6.08 9.78
CA LEU A 31 -10.55 6.37 9.00
C LEU A 31 -11.70 5.47 9.47
N ILE A 32 -12.93 5.86 9.15
CA ILE A 32 -14.10 5.01 9.38
C ILE A 32 -14.34 4.22 8.10
N HIS A 33 -14.39 2.89 8.21
CA HIS A 33 -14.81 1.98 7.14
C HIS A 33 -15.96 1.13 7.64
N GLY A 34 -17.12 1.23 7.00
CA GLY A 34 -18.37 0.69 7.55
C GLY A 34 -18.71 1.34 8.89
N ASP A 35 -18.85 0.52 9.93
CA ASP A 35 -19.09 0.93 11.32
C ASP A 35 -17.83 0.92 12.19
N THR A 36 -16.67 0.60 11.60
CA THR A 36 -15.44 0.34 12.33
C THR A 36 -14.40 1.43 12.10
N THR A 37 -13.72 1.85 13.16
CA THR A 37 -12.53 2.70 13.05
C THR A 37 -11.33 1.83 12.65
N ARG A 38 -10.78 2.07 11.47
CA ARG A 38 -9.57 1.41 10.97
C ARG A 38 -8.38 2.34 11.14
N THR A 39 -7.21 1.77 11.44
CA THR A 39 -5.98 2.54 11.68
C THR A 39 -4.86 2.10 10.75
N TYR A 40 -3.95 3.02 10.47
CA TYR A 40 -2.76 2.76 9.69
C TYR A 40 -1.64 3.71 10.11
N ILE A 41 -0.40 3.32 9.85
CA ILE A 41 0.77 4.18 9.95
C ILE A 41 1.17 4.54 8.52
N ILE A 42 1.38 5.82 8.21
CA ILE A 42 1.97 6.24 6.94
C ILE A 42 3.37 6.81 7.18
N TYR A 43 4.36 6.28 6.47
CA TYR A 43 5.70 6.82 6.43
C TYR A 43 5.83 7.82 5.28
N VAL A 44 6.29 9.02 5.62
CA VAL A 44 6.48 10.12 4.69
C VAL A 44 7.97 10.51 4.72
N PRO A 45 8.73 10.23 3.65
CA PRO A 45 10.13 10.62 3.56
C PRO A 45 10.34 12.12 3.77
N GLN A 46 11.48 12.51 4.35
CA GLN A 46 11.76 13.92 4.64
C GLN A 46 11.76 14.79 3.36
N ALA A 47 12.18 14.21 2.24
CA ALA A 47 12.25 14.87 0.94
C ALA A 47 10.88 15.11 0.30
N TYR A 48 9.81 14.48 0.80
CA TYR A 48 8.48 14.65 0.27
C TYR A 48 7.90 16.03 0.64
N THR A 49 7.64 16.85 -0.38
CA THR A 49 7.10 18.21 -0.23
C THR A 49 5.66 18.35 -0.72
N GLY A 50 5.10 17.30 -1.33
CA GLY A 50 3.80 17.33 -2.00
C GLY A 50 3.77 18.07 -3.35
N GLY A 51 4.89 18.65 -3.79
CA GLY A 51 4.99 19.33 -5.08
C GLY A 51 4.89 18.40 -6.30
N GLU A 52 5.24 17.13 -6.12
CA GLU A 52 5.20 16.07 -7.14
C GLU A 52 4.40 14.88 -6.61
N ALA A 53 3.77 14.14 -7.52
CA ALA A 53 3.02 12.94 -7.18
C ALA A 53 4.00 11.76 -6.96
N TRP A 54 3.98 11.17 -5.76
CA TRP A 54 4.87 10.05 -5.41
C TRP A 54 4.12 8.71 -5.36
N PRO A 55 4.74 7.59 -5.72
CA PRO A 55 4.14 6.26 -5.55
C PRO A 55 3.73 5.97 -4.11
N LEU A 56 2.81 5.02 -3.94
CA LEU A 56 2.39 4.50 -2.63
C LEU A 56 2.59 2.99 -2.59
N ILE A 57 3.25 2.48 -1.55
CA ILE A 57 3.25 1.05 -1.20
C ILE A 57 2.35 0.83 0.01
N ILE A 58 1.40 -0.08 -0.09
CA ILE A 58 0.64 -0.61 1.04
C ILE A 58 1.36 -1.88 1.52
N SER A 59 1.94 -1.85 2.72
CA SER A 59 2.70 -2.95 3.31
C SER A 59 1.90 -3.66 4.40
N LEU A 60 1.47 -4.89 4.12
CA LEU A 60 0.47 -5.66 4.87
C LEU A 60 1.14 -6.70 5.78
N HIS A 61 0.83 -6.65 7.08
CA HIS A 61 1.35 -7.61 8.06
C HIS A 61 0.72 -9.00 7.92
N GLY A 62 1.41 -10.04 8.39
CA GLY A 62 0.86 -11.40 8.51
C GLY A 62 -0.13 -11.55 9.67
N TYR A 63 -0.81 -12.70 9.75
CA TYR A 63 -1.76 -12.99 10.82
C TYR A 63 -1.06 -12.97 12.18
N THR A 64 -1.75 -12.45 13.21
CA THR A 64 -1.23 -12.07 14.55
C THR A 64 -0.23 -10.91 14.58
N GLY A 65 0.14 -10.37 13.43
CA GLY A 65 1.07 -9.25 13.31
C GLY A 65 0.46 -7.88 13.64
N THR A 66 1.29 -6.86 13.50
CA THR A 66 0.90 -5.45 13.66
C THR A 66 1.54 -4.60 12.56
N ALA A 67 1.00 -3.39 12.36
CA ALA A 67 1.60 -2.39 11.47
C ALA A 67 3.08 -2.14 11.82
N ASP A 68 3.42 -1.98 13.10
CA ASP A 68 4.81 -1.77 13.54
C ASP A 68 5.72 -2.96 13.29
N LEU A 69 5.23 -4.19 13.46
CA LEU A 69 6.03 -5.38 13.13
C LEU A 69 6.32 -5.42 11.62
N GLN A 70 5.34 -5.08 10.79
CA GLN A 70 5.52 -5.03 9.34
C GLN A 70 6.50 -3.94 8.91
N ARG A 71 6.46 -2.76 9.55
CA ARG A 71 7.47 -1.70 9.36
C ARG A 71 8.87 -2.22 9.64
N LEU A 72 9.04 -2.93 10.76
CA LEU A 72 10.33 -3.49 11.18
C LEU A 72 10.87 -4.54 10.20
N ILE A 73 10.04 -5.50 9.78
CA ILE A 73 10.54 -6.62 8.95
C ILE A 73 10.69 -6.25 7.47
N SER A 74 9.83 -5.38 6.96
CA SER A 74 9.91 -4.95 5.56
C SER A 74 10.92 -3.80 5.38
N ASN A 75 11.11 -2.93 6.37
CA ASN A 75 12.08 -1.83 6.30
C ASN A 75 11.96 -0.98 5.01
N PHE A 76 10.75 -0.84 4.45
CA PHE A 76 10.54 -0.02 3.25
C PHE A 76 10.82 1.46 3.51
N GLU A 77 10.85 1.93 4.75
CA GLU A 77 11.11 3.34 5.09
C GLU A 77 12.48 3.81 4.60
N ALA A 78 13.53 2.98 4.74
CA ALA A 78 14.86 3.31 4.24
C ALA A 78 14.89 3.42 2.71
N LEU A 79 14.12 2.57 2.02
CA LEU A 79 13.97 2.62 0.57
C LEU A 79 13.12 3.81 0.13
N ALA A 80 12.08 4.15 0.89
CA ALA A 80 11.22 5.30 0.62
C ALA A 80 12.00 6.61 0.63
N ASP A 81 12.95 6.76 1.56
CA ASP A 81 13.88 7.89 1.62
C ASP A 81 14.80 7.98 0.38
N GLU A 82 15.22 6.85 -0.18
CA GLU A 82 16.12 6.78 -1.34
C GLU A 82 15.40 6.93 -2.68
N GLU A 83 14.23 6.31 -2.80
CA GLU A 83 13.55 6.03 -4.07
C GLU A 83 12.27 6.85 -4.26
N HIS A 84 11.96 7.71 -3.31
CA HIS A 84 10.89 8.71 -3.39
C HIS A 84 9.47 8.12 -3.53
N PHE A 85 9.04 7.31 -2.56
CA PHE A 85 7.67 6.82 -2.43
C PHE A 85 7.14 6.94 -0.99
N LEU A 86 5.82 6.88 -0.81
CA LEU A 86 5.19 6.80 0.51
C LEU A 86 4.89 5.34 0.85
N VAL A 87 4.82 5.01 2.15
CA VAL A 87 4.46 3.65 2.59
C VAL A 87 3.36 3.70 3.63
N ALA A 88 2.24 3.04 3.36
CA ALA A 88 1.17 2.84 4.32
C ALA A 88 1.24 1.43 4.91
N TYR A 89 1.18 1.34 6.24
CA TYR A 89 1.17 0.12 7.03
C TYR A 89 -0.18 0.05 7.76
N PRO A 90 -1.22 -0.52 7.14
CA PRO A 90 -2.52 -0.67 7.78
C PRO A 90 -2.50 -1.73 8.89
N GLN A 91 -3.38 -1.55 9.87
CA GLN A 91 -3.60 -2.50 10.95
C GLN A 91 -4.84 -3.36 10.65
N GLY A 92 -4.62 -4.67 10.57
CA GLY A 92 -5.67 -5.68 10.49
C GLY A 92 -6.48 -5.75 11.79
N LEU A 93 -7.75 -6.12 11.67
CA LEU A 93 -8.65 -6.32 12.82
C LEU A 93 -8.44 -7.69 13.45
N GLU A 94 -8.90 -7.89 14.67
CA GLU A 94 -9.00 -9.25 15.21
C GLU A 94 -10.00 -10.07 14.40
N ILE A 95 -9.51 -11.13 13.79
CA ILE A 95 -10.29 -12.14 13.09
C ILE A 95 -10.00 -13.51 13.69
N ASP A 96 -10.92 -14.43 13.52
CA ASP A 96 -10.61 -15.85 13.73
C ASP A 96 -9.60 -16.32 12.67
N ASP A 97 -8.84 -17.37 12.98
CA ASP A 97 -7.82 -17.89 12.07
C ASP A 97 -8.40 -18.07 10.66
N PRO A 98 -7.90 -17.32 9.65
CA PRO A 98 -8.45 -17.38 8.30
C PRO A 98 -8.31 -18.79 7.71
N ALA A 99 -7.33 -19.57 8.16
CA ALA A 99 -7.14 -20.95 7.72
C ALA A 99 -7.98 -21.97 8.50
N GLY A 100 -8.84 -21.55 9.44
CA GLY A 100 -9.78 -22.42 10.14
C GLY A 100 -9.12 -23.48 11.04
N GLY A 101 -7.98 -23.17 11.66
CA GLY A 101 -7.23 -24.08 12.52
C GLY A 101 -6.30 -25.05 11.78
N VAL A 102 -6.15 -24.90 10.46
CA VAL A 102 -5.22 -25.68 9.62
C VAL A 102 -3.77 -25.29 9.89
N LEU A 103 -3.53 -24.13 10.51
CA LEU A 103 -2.23 -23.69 10.99
C LEU A 103 -2.10 -23.94 12.50
N PRO A 104 -1.79 -25.17 12.95
CA PRO A 104 -1.89 -25.58 14.36
C PRO A 104 -0.95 -24.83 15.32
N LEU A 105 -0.09 -23.97 14.80
CA LEU A 105 0.93 -23.21 15.53
C LEU A 105 0.52 -21.75 15.76
N LEU A 106 -0.58 -21.30 15.15
CA LEU A 106 -1.09 -19.93 15.31
C LEU A 106 -2.30 -19.93 16.25
N PRO A 107 -2.50 -18.84 17.03
CA PRO A 107 -3.66 -18.71 17.88
C PRO A 107 -4.96 -18.68 17.04
N PRO A 108 -6.08 -19.17 17.60
CA PRO A 108 -7.35 -19.26 16.88
C PRO A 108 -7.97 -17.90 16.57
N ARG A 109 -7.47 -16.83 17.18
CA ARG A 109 -7.91 -15.44 16.95
C ARG A 109 -6.74 -14.47 17.09
N GLY A 110 -6.66 -13.48 16.23
CA GLY A 110 -5.61 -12.47 16.22
C GLY A 110 -5.78 -11.44 15.12
N ASN A 111 -4.94 -10.40 15.12
CA ASN A 111 -4.97 -9.37 14.09
C ASN A 111 -4.69 -9.97 12.71
N GLY A 112 -5.52 -9.67 11.72
CA GLY A 112 -5.35 -10.18 10.37
C GLY A 112 -6.27 -9.54 9.36
N TRP A 113 -6.26 -10.14 8.18
CA TRP A 113 -7.04 -9.76 7.01
C TRP A 113 -8.02 -10.87 6.67
N ASN A 114 -9.28 -10.49 6.56
CA ASN A 114 -10.35 -11.35 6.12
C ASN A 114 -10.25 -11.60 4.61
N ILE A 115 -9.89 -12.83 4.27
CA ILE A 115 -9.71 -13.30 2.88
C ILE A 115 -10.64 -14.45 2.50
N LEU A 116 -11.32 -15.06 3.48
CA LEU A 116 -12.06 -16.32 3.31
C LEU A 116 -13.46 -16.29 3.92
N ASP A 117 -13.75 -15.36 4.84
CA ASP A 117 -15.05 -15.26 5.50
C ASP A 117 -15.91 -14.18 4.84
N ALA A 118 -17.00 -14.58 4.19
CA ALA A 118 -17.92 -13.65 3.53
C ALA A 118 -18.66 -12.73 4.51
N ASP A 119 -18.80 -13.13 5.77
CA ASP A 119 -19.45 -12.35 6.82
C ASP A 119 -18.42 -11.58 7.67
N GLY A 120 -17.12 -11.73 7.38
CA GLY A 120 -16.04 -11.06 8.07
C GLY A 120 -15.84 -9.59 7.64
N PRO A 121 -14.85 -8.89 8.22
CA PRO A 121 -14.53 -7.52 7.86
C PRO A 121 -14.28 -7.31 6.36
N ASP A 122 -14.77 -6.21 5.81
CA ASP A 122 -14.48 -5.81 4.44
C ASP A 122 -13.10 -5.16 4.34
N ASP A 123 -12.07 -5.99 4.19
CA ASP A 123 -10.68 -5.55 4.09
C ASP A 123 -10.30 -5.01 2.71
N LEU A 124 -10.92 -5.50 1.64
CA LEU A 124 -10.72 -4.97 0.28
C LEU A 124 -11.27 -3.54 0.17
N GLY A 125 -12.50 -3.31 0.66
CA GLY A 125 -13.07 -1.96 0.74
C GLY A 125 -12.28 -1.04 1.68
N PHE A 126 -11.71 -1.57 2.77
CA PHE A 126 -10.83 -0.78 3.62
C PHE A 126 -9.55 -0.36 2.88
N MET A 127 -8.91 -1.25 2.11
CA MET A 127 -7.74 -0.88 1.30
C MET A 127 -8.09 0.22 0.29
N ALA A 128 -9.27 0.15 -0.33
CA ALA A 128 -9.77 1.23 -1.16
C ALA A 128 -9.89 2.53 -0.34
N ALA A 129 -10.66 2.54 0.75
CA ALA A 129 -10.85 3.74 1.58
C ALA A 129 -9.53 4.33 2.10
N LEU A 130 -8.54 3.48 2.40
CA LEU A 130 -7.19 3.92 2.78
C LEU A 130 -6.50 4.66 1.66
N ILE A 131 -6.50 4.13 0.43
CA ILE A 131 -5.91 4.81 -0.73
C ILE A 131 -6.55 6.19 -0.92
N ASP A 132 -7.88 6.29 -0.79
CA ASP A 132 -8.57 7.59 -0.89
C ASP A 132 -8.16 8.54 0.22
N SER A 133 -8.10 8.06 1.47
CA SER A 133 -7.64 8.86 2.61
C SER A 133 -6.23 9.40 2.39
N VAL A 134 -5.32 8.58 1.87
CA VAL A 134 -3.94 8.99 1.58
C VAL A 134 -3.91 9.99 0.42
N ALA A 135 -4.70 9.78 -0.64
CA ALA A 135 -4.76 10.70 -1.79
C ALA A 135 -5.36 12.07 -1.46
N VAL A 136 -6.18 12.17 -0.41
CA VAL A 136 -6.69 13.46 0.09
C VAL A 136 -5.61 14.23 0.83
N GLU A 137 -4.80 13.55 1.64
CA GLU A 137 -3.77 14.19 2.48
C GLU A 137 -2.45 14.40 1.74
N PHE A 138 -2.11 13.50 0.82
CA PHE A 138 -0.84 13.45 0.10
C PHE A 138 -1.06 13.41 -1.41
N ASN A 139 -0.25 14.16 -2.15
CA ASN A 139 -0.12 14.08 -3.59
C ASN A 139 0.58 12.75 -3.97
N ILE A 140 -0.20 11.67 -4.05
CA ILE A 140 0.27 10.38 -4.53
C ILE A 140 -0.01 10.20 -6.02
N ASP A 141 0.83 9.43 -6.69
CA ASP A 141 0.60 8.98 -8.05
C ASP A 141 -0.39 7.80 -8.02
N ALA A 142 -1.63 8.09 -8.38
CA ALA A 142 -2.69 7.08 -8.36
C ALA A 142 -2.47 5.95 -9.40
N GLY A 143 -1.60 6.16 -10.40
CA GLY A 143 -1.16 5.13 -11.33
C GLY A 143 -0.03 4.24 -10.80
N ARG A 144 0.54 4.58 -9.64
CA ARG A 144 1.66 3.86 -9.00
C ARG A 144 1.36 3.58 -7.52
N VAL A 145 0.23 2.91 -7.29
CA VAL A 145 -0.14 2.35 -5.99
C VAL A 145 0.13 0.85 -6.03
N TYR A 146 0.84 0.32 -5.04
CA TYR A 146 1.26 -1.07 -4.98
C TYR A 146 0.84 -1.70 -3.66
N ALA A 147 0.71 -3.02 -3.62
CA ALA A 147 0.48 -3.76 -2.38
C ALA A 147 1.53 -4.86 -2.20
N ALA A 148 2.20 -4.86 -1.06
CA ALA A 148 3.13 -5.92 -0.66
C ALA A 148 2.69 -6.48 0.69
N GLY A 149 2.79 -7.79 0.91
CA GLY A 149 2.36 -8.36 2.18
C GLY A 149 3.08 -9.64 2.57
N HIS A 150 3.19 -9.85 3.88
CA HIS A 150 3.71 -11.10 4.45
C HIS A 150 2.57 -12.06 4.83
N SER A 151 2.70 -13.35 4.53
CA SER A 151 1.77 -14.38 4.99
C SER A 151 0.30 -14.07 4.65
N ASN A 152 -0.61 -13.98 5.63
CA ASN A 152 -2.00 -13.52 5.45
C ASN A 152 -2.11 -12.14 4.77
N GLY A 153 -1.17 -11.21 4.97
CA GLY A 153 -1.09 -9.95 4.22
C GLY A 153 -0.70 -10.17 2.75
N GLY A 154 0.13 -11.17 2.46
CA GLY A 154 0.44 -11.60 1.10
C GLY A 154 -0.74 -12.27 0.39
N ALA A 155 -1.64 -12.90 1.16
CA ALA A 155 -2.91 -13.40 0.65
C ALA A 155 -3.88 -12.26 0.32
N LEU A 156 -3.97 -11.24 1.18
CA LEU A 156 -4.75 -10.03 0.89
C LEU A 156 -4.20 -9.29 -0.33
N ALA A 157 -2.88 -9.27 -0.53
CA ALA A 157 -2.27 -8.72 -1.75
C ALA A 157 -2.75 -9.46 -3.02
N TYR A 158 -2.87 -10.79 -2.99
CA TYR A 158 -3.49 -11.54 -4.08
C TYR A 158 -4.99 -11.23 -4.23
N ALA A 159 -5.72 -11.10 -3.12
CA ALA A 159 -7.13 -10.73 -3.18
C ALA A 159 -7.33 -9.35 -3.83
N LEU A 160 -6.42 -8.40 -3.58
CA LEU A 160 -6.40 -7.12 -4.29
C LEU A 160 -6.14 -7.27 -5.78
N ALA A 161 -5.27 -8.17 -6.23
CA ALA A 161 -5.09 -8.43 -7.67
C ALA A 161 -6.33 -9.06 -8.32
N CYS A 162 -7.12 -9.79 -7.55
CA CYS A 162 -8.34 -10.45 -7.99
C CYS A 162 -9.59 -9.57 -7.97
N GLU A 163 -9.54 -8.40 -7.34
CA GLU A 163 -10.66 -7.47 -7.23
C GLU A 163 -10.79 -6.67 -8.54
N PRO A 164 -11.91 -6.76 -9.29
CA PRO A 164 -12.06 -6.08 -10.58
C PRO A 164 -11.88 -4.56 -10.49
N SER A 165 -12.25 -3.97 -9.35
CA SER A 165 -12.16 -2.54 -9.08
C SER A 165 -10.85 -2.11 -8.41
N SER A 166 -9.89 -3.03 -8.32
CA SER A 166 -8.62 -2.80 -7.63
C SER A 166 -7.86 -1.62 -8.21
N ARG A 167 -7.20 -0.90 -7.33
CA ARG A 167 -6.40 0.30 -7.64
C ARG A 167 -4.92 0.07 -7.45
N VAL A 168 -4.47 -1.18 -7.46
CA VAL A 168 -3.05 -1.53 -7.36
C VAL A 168 -2.49 -1.85 -8.73
N ALA A 169 -1.34 -1.26 -9.05
CA ALA A 169 -0.59 -1.46 -10.29
C ALA A 169 0.12 -2.81 -10.33
N ALA A 170 0.56 -3.29 -9.18
CA ALA A 170 1.23 -4.56 -9.03
C ALA A 170 1.14 -5.01 -7.57
N ILE A 171 1.29 -6.32 -7.34
CA ILE A 171 1.34 -6.87 -5.99
C ILE A 171 2.58 -7.70 -5.74
N ALA A 172 3.00 -7.77 -4.49
CA ALA A 172 4.03 -8.66 -4.00
C ALA A 172 3.54 -9.49 -2.81
N SER A 173 3.76 -10.79 -2.85
CA SER A 173 3.44 -11.70 -1.75
C SER A 173 4.70 -12.37 -1.21
N VAL A 174 4.93 -12.28 0.10
CA VAL A 174 6.08 -12.88 0.78
C VAL A 174 5.60 -13.92 1.78
N GLY A 175 5.82 -15.20 1.51
CA GLY A 175 5.34 -16.30 2.36
C GLY A 175 3.82 -16.41 2.44
N GLY A 176 3.06 -15.67 1.63
CA GLY A 176 1.60 -15.74 1.61
C GLY A 176 1.09 -16.93 0.79
N PRO A 177 -0.06 -17.51 1.16
CA PRO A 177 -0.72 -18.46 0.27
C PRO A 177 -1.10 -17.74 -1.02
N GLY A 178 -0.77 -18.40 -2.13
CA GLY A 178 -1.10 -17.94 -3.47
C GLY A 178 -2.49 -18.38 -3.91
N THR A 179 -3.11 -17.57 -4.77
CA THR A 179 -4.25 -17.97 -5.61
C THR A 179 -4.06 -17.40 -7.00
N ALA A 180 -4.76 -17.94 -7.99
CA ALA A 180 -4.80 -17.41 -9.35
C ALA A 180 -6.22 -17.64 -9.94
N PRO A 181 -6.61 -16.88 -10.98
CA PRO A 181 -7.87 -17.10 -11.70
C PRO A 181 -8.09 -18.58 -12.07
N GLY A 182 -9.21 -19.14 -11.62
CA GLY A 182 -9.59 -20.53 -11.88
C GLY A 182 -8.80 -21.61 -11.12
N LEU A 183 -7.87 -21.22 -10.23
CA LEU A 183 -6.99 -22.16 -9.54
C LEU A 183 -7.60 -22.71 -8.24
N VAL A 184 -8.36 -21.90 -7.51
CA VAL A 184 -8.96 -22.26 -6.22
C VAL A 184 -10.49 -22.19 -6.34
N PRO A 185 -11.22 -23.33 -6.32
CA PRO A 185 -12.65 -23.37 -6.66
C PRO A 185 -13.61 -22.58 -5.75
N PHE A 186 -13.18 -22.23 -4.54
CA PHE A 186 -13.98 -21.48 -3.56
C PHE A 186 -13.52 -20.01 -3.43
N PHE A 187 -12.53 -19.59 -4.23
CA PHE A 187 -12.07 -18.22 -4.29
C PHE A 187 -12.26 -17.69 -5.72
N ASP A 188 -13.30 -16.89 -5.91
CA ASP A 188 -13.60 -16.28 -7.21
C ASP A 188 -12.66 -15.11 -7.46
N CYS A 189 -11.57 -15.38 -8.18
CA CYS A 189 -10.65 -14.34 -8.62
C CYS A 189 -11.16 -13.71 -9.93
N ASN A 190 -11.65 -12.46 -9.84
CA ASN A 190 -12.33 -11.74 -10.92
C ASN A 190 -11.50 -10.56 -11.43
N ALA A 191 -10.18 -10.74 -11.57
CA ALA A 191 -9.28 -9.71 -12.08
C ALA A 191 -9.79 -9.19 -13.45
N SER A 192 -9.83 -7.87 -13.59
CA SER A 192 -10.40 -7.20 -14.79
C SER A 192 -9.42 -7.11 -15.97
N GLY A 193 -8.15 -7.45 -15.75
CA GLY A 193 -7.08 -7.49 -16.76
C GLY A 193 -5.78 -8.04 -16.17
N PRO A 194 -4.69 -8.11 -16.96
CA PRO A 194 -3.38 -8.57 -16.50
C PRO A 194 -2.87 -7.74 -15.32
N VAL A 195 -2.32 -8.40 -14.30
CA VAL A 195 -1.76 -7.75 -13.09
C VAL A 195 -0.35 -8.25 -12.85
N PRO A 196 0.69 -7.39 -12.83
CA PRO A 196 2.04 -7.78 -12.48
C PRO A 196 2.11 -8.37 -11.06
N ILE A 197 2.70 -9.56 -10.93
CA ILE A 197 2.79 -10.32 -9.66
C ILE A 197 4.25 -10.62 -9.34
N LEU A 198 4.67 -10.32 -8.11
CA LEU A 198 5.90 -10.85 -7.53
C LEU A 198 5.58 -11.77 -6.35
N HIS A 199 6.20 -12.95 -6.31
CA HIS A 199 6.02 -13.90 -5.21
C HIS A 199 7.37 -14.35 -4.64
N ILE A 200 7.58 -14.20 -3.33
CA ILE A 200 8.75 -14.70 -2.62
C ILE A 200 8.32 -15.79 -1.64
N HIS A 201 8.92 -16.98 -1.71
CA HIS A 201 8.50 -18.08 -0.83
C HIS A 201 9.63 -19.05 -0.47
N GLY A 202 9.65 -19.49 0.78
CA GLY A 202 10.56 -20.51 1.30
C GLY A 202 10.14 -21.93 0.93
N THR A 203 11.06 -22.76 0.46
CA THR A 203 10.73 -24.18 0.18
C THR A 203 10.61 -25.04 1.45
N GLN A 204 11.08 -24.53 2.60
CA GLN A 204 10.94 -25.13 3.93
C GLN A 204 10.04 -24.27 4.83
N ASP A 205 9.12 -23.52 4.22
CA ASP A 205 8.08 -22.81 4.95
C ASP A 205 7.20 -23.80 5.72
N GLY A 206 7.31 -23.75 7.06
CA GLY A 206 6.59 -24.63 7.98
C GLY A 206 5.17 -24.16 8.31
N VAL A 207 4.77 -22.99 7.82
CA VAL A 207 3.45 -22.40 8.06
C VAL A 207 2.60 -22.51 6.80
N VAL A 208 3.09 -22.01 5.68
CA VAL A 208 2.44 -22.08 4.38
C VAL A 208 3.28 -22.98 3.47
N PRO A 209 2.92 -24.26 3.28
CA PRO A 209 3.75 -25.16 2.51
C PRO A 209 3.92 -24.68 1.06
N TYR A 210 5.17 -24.65 0.58
CA TYR A 210 5.50 -24.30 -0.82
C TYR A 210 4.74 -25.16 -1.85
N THR A 211 4.49 -26.42 -1.49
CA THR A 211 3.75 -27.39 -2.31
C THR A 211 2.23 -27.20 -2.25
N GLY A 212 1.74 -26.23 -1.49
CA GLY A 212 0.32 -26.01 -1.24
C GLY A 212 -0.25 -26.96 -0.19
N THR A 213 -1.50 -26.70 0.16
CA THR A 213 -2.31 -27.48 1.10
C THR A 213 -3.54 -27.99 0.35
N ALA A 214 -3.67 -29.32 0.23
CA ALA A 214 -4.73 -29.94 -0.56
C ALA A 214 -6.12 -29.43 -0.15
N GLY A 215 -6.88 -28.92 -1.13
CA GLY A 215 -8.23 -28.40 -0.92
C GLY A 215 -8.31 -27.02 -0.26
N LEU A 216 -7.17 -26.38 0.03
CA LEU A 216 -7.14 -25.05 0.65
C LEU A 216 -6.26 -24.04 -0.12
N PHE A 217 -4.99 -24.36 -0.36
CA PHE A 217 -4.08 -23.47 -1.06
C PHE A 217 -3.36 -24.22 -2.17
N ALA A 218 -3.29 -23.63 -3.35
CA ALA A 218 -2.51 -24.18 -4.44
C ALA A 218 -1.01 -24.11 -4.12
N SER A 219 -0.22 -24.94 -4.79
CA SER A 219 1.23 -24.83 -4.72
C SER A 219 1.68 -23.46 -5.25
N ILE A 220 2.78 -22.93 -4.73
CA ILE A 220 3.33 -21.66 -5.20
C ILE A 220 3.73 -21.73 -6.67
N PRO A 221 4.37 -22.81 -7.18
CA PRO A 221 4.60 -22.99 -8.62
C PRO A 221 3.32 -22.89 -9.46
N ALA A 222 2.25 -23.57 -9.05
CA ALA A 222 0.97 -23.52 -9.77
C ALA A 222 0.32 -22.12 -9.72
N THR A 223 0.50 -21.40 -8.61
CA THR A 223 0.03 -20.01 -8.49
C THR A 223 0.72 -19.10 -9.51
N VAL A 224 2.05 -19.12 -9.55
CA VAL A 224 2.81 -18.22 -10.43
C VAL A 224 2.67 -18.60 -11.90
N GLU A 225 2.56 -19.90 -12.21
CA GLU A 225 2.22 -20.38 -13.55
C GLU A 225 0.81 -19.96 -13.97
N GLY A 226 -0.16 -20.05 -13.05
CA GLY A 226 -1.54 -19.63 -13.30
C GLY A 226 -1.66 -18.14 -13.61
N TRP A 227 -0.95 -17.28 -12.86
CA TRP A 227 -0.86 -15.85 -13.18
C TRP A 227 -0.11 -15.58 -14.48
N GLY A 228 0.97 -16.33 -14.77
CA GLY A 228 1.66 -16.23 -16.06
C GLY A 228 0.74 -16.53 -17.24
N ALA A 229 -0.10 -17.57 -17.11
CA ALA A 229 -1.09 -17.91 -18.11
C ALA A 229 -2.20 -16.85 -18.21
N PHE A 230 -2.70 -16.35 -17.07
CA PHE A 230 -3.73 -15.32 -17.04
C PHE A 230 -3.26 -13.99 -17.65
N ASN A 231 -2.03 -13.58 -17.35
CA ASN A 231 -1.40 -12.38 -17.91
C ASN A 231 -0.93 -12.56 -19.37
N GLY A 232 -1.19 -13.72 -20.00
CA GLY A 232 -0.81 -13.93 -21.41
C GLY A 232 0.70 -14.02 -21.66
N CYS A 233 1.50 -14.38 -20.66
CA CYS A 233 2.95 -14.48 -20.79
C CYS A 233 3.35 -15.50 -21.85
N THR A 234 4.18 -15.06 -22.81
CA THR A 234 4.63 -15.89 -23.94
C THR A 234 6.08 -16.36 -23.81
N ALA A 235 6.83 -15.83 -22.84
CA ALA A 235 8.20 -16.23 -22.56
C ALA A 235 8.35 -16.72 -21.11
N GLY A 236 9.18 -17.74 -20.92
CA GLY A 236 9.52 -18.30 -19.61
C GLY A 236 8.94 -19.70 -19.35
N PRO A 237 9.20 -20.28 -18.15
CA PRO A 237 9.94 -19.64 -17.07
C PRO A 237 11.43 -19.47 -17.41
N VAL A 238 11.94 -18.25 -17.27
CA VAL A 238 13.39 -17.97 -17.25
C VAL A 238 13.86 -18.18 -15.82
N VAL A 239 14.89 -19.00 -15.65
CA VAL A 239 15.39 -19.39 -14.32
C VAL A 239 16.82 -18.87 -14.14
N THR A 240 17.02 -18.05 -13.11
CA THR A 240 18.29 -17.43 -12.79
C THR A 240 18.63 -17.70 -11.32
N GLU A 241 19.80 -18.24 -11.05
CA GLU A 241 20.28 -18.37 -9.66
C GLU A 241 20.76 -17.00 -9.16
N VAL A 242 20.28 -16.59 -7.99
CA VAL A 242 20.72 -15.38 -7.30
C VAL A 242 22.03 -15.68 -6.57
N PRO A 243 23.03 -14.77 -6.57
CA PRO A 243 24.28 -14.99 -5.86
C PRO A 243 24.06 -15.31 -4.37
N ASN A 244 24.62 -16.43 -3.90
CA ASN A 244 24.64 -16.76 -2.47
C ASN A 244 25.75 -15.95 -1.78
N ILE A 245 25.37 -14.80 -1.22
CA ILE A 245 26.27 -13.90 -0.50
C ILE A 245 26.38 -14.24 0.98
N SER A 246 25.44 -15.03 1.51
CA SER A 246 25.37 -15.45 2.92
C SER A 246 25.28 -16.96 3.07
N SER A 247 26.36 -17.67 2.75
CA SER A 247 26.40 -19.14 2.73
C SER A 247 26.13 -19.83 4.09
N ALA A 248 26.10 -19.08 5.19
CA ALA A 248 25.87 -19.60 6.54
C ALA A 248 24.38 -19.73 6.91
N ASP A 249 23.46 -19.12 6.15
CA ASP A 249 22.02 -19.19 6.44
C ASP A 249 21.39 -20.53 5.98
N GLY A 250 22.15 -21.34 5.25
CA GLY A 250 21.73 -22.66 4.77
C GLY A 250 20.61 -22.61 3.73
N SER A 251 20.47 -21.49 3.04
CA SER A 251 19.51 -21.27 1.97
C SER A 251 20.19 -20.70 0.71
N THR A 252 19.45 -20.69 -0.40
CA THR A 252 19.82 -20.04 -1.67
C THR A 252 18.56 -19.49 -2.32
N VAL A 253 18.69 -18.60 -3.31
CA VAL A 253 17.53 -18.04 -4.02
C VAL A 253 17.63 -18.31 -5.51
N THR A 254 16.53 -18.79 -6.08
CA THR A 254 16.34 -18.93 -7.53
C THR A 254 15.23 -17.98 -7.97
N LEU A 255 15.53 -17.08 -8.90
CA LEU A 255 14.55 -16.23 -9.56
C LEU A 255 13.95 -16.97 -10.77
N ILE A 256 12.63 -17.05 -10.82
CA ILE A 256 11.85 -17.69 -11.88
C ILE A 256 10.92 -16.62 -12.46
N GLN A 257 11.02 -16.33 -13.75
CA GLN A 257 10.28 -15.23 -14.38
C GLN A 257 9.46 -15.70 -15.57
N TYR A 258 8.21 -15.24 -15.64
CA TYR A 258 7.35 -15.30 -16.82
C TYR A 258 7.29 -13.89 -17.40
N LEU A 259 7.71 -13.75 -18.65
CA LEU A 259 8.01 -12.51 -19.33
C LEU A 259 7.17 -12.38 -20.61
N ALA A 260 7.24 -11.20 -21.25
CA ALA A 260 6.52 -10.91 -22.48
C ALA A 260 5.02 -11.22 -22.34
N CYS A 261 4.44 -10.62 -21.31
CA CYS A 261 3.05 -10.75 -20.93
C CYS A 261 2.23 -9.58 -21.48
N ASP A 262 0.91 -9.76 -21.54
CA ASP A 262 0.00 -8.69 -21.90
C ASP A 262 0.15 -7.53 -20.91
N ALA A 263 0.12 -6.31 -21.45
CA ALA A 263 0.27 -5.07 -20.68
C ALA A 263 1.55 -5.02 -19.82
N ASP A 264 2.63 -5.72 -20.22
CA ASP A 264 3.89 -5.82 -19.48
C ASP A 264 3.72 -6.39 -18.05
N ALA A 265 2.62 -7.09 -17.79
CA ALA A 265 2.27 -7.68 -16.50
C ALA A 265 3.06 -8.96 -16.21
N GLU A 266 4.36 -8.81 -16.04
CA GLU A 266 5.27 -9.92 -15.75
C GLU A 266 4.98 -10.59 -14.41
N VAL A 267 5.34 -11.88 -14.32
CA VAL A 267 5.20 -12.67 -13.08
C VAL A 267 6.56 -13.15 -12.64
N TRP A 268 7.00 -12.70 -11.47
CA TRP A 268 8.31 -13.00 -10.91
C TRP A 268 8.16 -13.85 -9.65
N HIS A 269 8.99 -14.88 -9.51
CA HIS A 269 9.01 -15.74 -8.34
C HIS A 269 10.43 -15.92 -7.81
N PHE A 270 10.69 -15.42 -6.61
CA PHE A 270 11.90 -15.73 -5.85
C PHE A 270 11.63 -16.97 -4.99
N ARG A 271 12.10 -18.12 -5.47
CA ARG A 271 12.09 -19.36 -4.70
C ARG A 271 13.30 -19.39 -3.77
N VAL A 272 13.04 -19.34 -2.46
CA VAL A 272 14.08 -19.37 -1.42
C VAL A 272 14.30 -20.84 -1.01
N ASN A 273 15.23 -21.52 -1.68
CA ASN A 273 15.53 -22.93 -1.43
C ASN A 273 16.13 -23.09 -0.02
N GLY A 274 15.49 -23.89 0.83
CA GLY A 274 15.88 -24.06 2.23
C GLY A 274 15.43 -22.91 3.16
N GLY A 275 14.80 -21.87 2.62
CA GLY A 275 14.23 -20.77 3.39
C GLY A 275 12.90 -21.13 4.04
N GLY A 276 12.57 -20.41 5.12
CA GLY A 276 11.33 -20.51 5.87
C GLY A 276 10.31 -19.40 5.56
N HIS A 277 9.40 -19.19 6.51
CA HIS A 277 8.26 -18.27 6.51
C HIS A 277 8.63 -16.83 6.94
N TRP A 278 9.76 -16.32 6.47
CA TRP A 278 10.27 -15.01 6.86
C TRP A 278 10.43 -14.08 5.67
N TRP A 279 10.47 -12.77 5.94
CA TRP A 279 10.83 -11.76 4.96
C TRP A 279 12.34 -11.82 4.70
N PRO A 280 12.81 -12.20 3.48
CA PRO A 280 14.25 -12.27 3.21
C PRO A 280 14.95 -10.92 3.39
N GLY A 281 16.14 -10.94 3.99
CA GLY A 281 16.90 -9.73 4.31
C GLY A 281 16.43 -9.00 5.57
N SER A 282 15.34 -9.47 6.22
CA SER A 282 14.88 -8.94 7.50
C SER A 282 15.76 -9.40 8.69
N ILE A 283 15.42 -8.92 9.89
CA ILE A 283 16.16 -9.22 11.13
C ILE A 283 16.30 -10.72 11.41
N GLU A 284 17.39 -11.09 12.10
CA GLU A 284 17.55 -12.46 12.59
C GLU A 284 16.46 -12.79 13.60
N VAL A 285 15.76 -13.89 13.36
CA VAL A 285 14.82 -14.43 14.33
C VAL A 285 15.55 -15.37 15.30
N PRO A 286 15.14 -15.42 16.58
CA PRO A 286 15.73 -16.35 17.52
C PRO A 286 15.65 -17.80 17.04
N THR A 287 16.73 -18.55 17.23
CA THR A 287 16.87 -19.95 16.76
C THR A 287 15.76 -20.90 17.25
N PHE A 288 15.10 -20.60 18.37
CA PHE A 288 13.96 -21.39 18.86
C PHE A 288 12.70 -21.25 18.00
N LEU A 289 12.60 -20.22 17.16
CA LEU A 289 11.52 -20.05 16.18
C LEU A 289 11.83 -20.73 14.84
N GLU A 290 13.10 -21.05 14.54
CA GLU A 290 13.48 -21.72 13.29
C GLU A 290 12.85 -23.09 13.12
N SER A 291 12.62 -23.84 14.20
CA SER A 291 11.99 -25.16 14.11
C SER A 291 10.54 -25.11 13.64
N VAL A 292 9.91 -23.93 13.71
CA VAL A 292 8.50 -23.71 13.33
C VAL A 292 8.41 -22.91 12.03
N PHE A 293 9.09 -21.77 11.99
CA PHE A 293 9.00 -20.83 10.87
C PHE A 293 10.12 -21.02 9.85
N GLY A 294 11.07 -21.93 10.06
CA GLY A 294 12.24 -22.09 9.19
C GLY A 294 13.22 -20.92 9.29
N ARG A 295 14.20 -20.90 8.37
CA ARG A 295 15.32 -19.95 8.38
C ARG A 295 15.05 -18.70 7.55
N THR A 296 15.54 -17.56 8.00
CA THR A 296 15.55 -16.31 7.21
C THR A 296 16.71 -16.33 6.22
N ASN A 297 16.40 -16.20 4.92
CA ASN A 297 17.43 -16.02 3.89
C ASN A 297 18.02 -14.61 3.95
N ARG A 298 19.31 -14.50 3.66
CA ARG A 298 20.08 -13.24 3.67
C ARG A 298 20.81 -12.96 2.36
N ASP A 299 20.49 -13.72 1.31
CA ASP A 299 20.99 -13.45 -0.03
C ASP A 299 20.17 -12.38 -0.74
N LEU A 300 18.90 -12.24 -0.35
CA LEU A 300 17.92 -11.37 -0.97
C LEU A 300 17.49 -10.27 -0.01
N ASP A 301 17.56 -9.00 -0.46
CA ASP A 301 16.79 -7.91 0.13
C ASP A 301 15.43 -7.90 -0.55
N ALA A 302 14.44 -8.55 0.07
CA ALA A 302 13.12 -8.68 -0.52
C ALA A 302 12.45 -7.33 -0.81
N SER A 303 12.66 -6.34 0.04
CA SER A 303 12.04 -5.02 -0.13
C SER A 303 12.64 -4.26 -1.30
N ARG A 304 13.96 -4.36 -1.48
CA ARG A 304 14.65 -3.82 -2.67
C ARG A 304 14.13 -4.46 -3.94
N GLU A 305 14.02 -5.78 -3.98
CA GLU A 305 13.55 -6.48 -5.19
C GLU A 305 12.08 -6.22 -5.48
N ILE A 306 11.25 -6.10 -4.45
CA ILE A 306 9.86 -5.67 -4.59
C ILE A 306 9.79 -4.26 -5.19
N TRP A 307 10.61 -3.33 -4.74
CA TRP A 307 10.66 -1.99 -5.33
C TRP A 307 11.18 -1.99 -6.77
N ASN A 308 12.25 -2.73 -7.08
CA ASN A 308 12.77 -2.86 -8.43
C ASN A 308 11.69 -3.38 -9.40
N PHE A 309 10.87 -4.33 -8.92
CA PHE A 309 9.72 -4.81 -9.67
C PHE A 309 8.63 -3.74 -9.80
N PHE A 310 8.17 -3.15 -8.69
CA PHE A 310 7.08 -2.15 -8.71
C PHE A 310 7.40 -0.90 -9.51
N SER A 311 8.61 -0.35 -9.39
CA SER A 311 9.00 0.90 -10.05
C SER A 311 8.96 0.81 -11.58
N GLY A 312 9.05 -0.40 -12.15
CA GLY A 312 8.87 -0.66 -13.58
C GLY A 312 7.42 -0.87 -14.03
N GLN A 313 6.46 -0.92 -13.10
CA GLN A 313 5.08 -1.35 -13.33
C GLN A 313 4.09 -0.20 -13.04
N PRO A 314 3.78 0.68 -14.01
CA PRO A 314 2.62 1.56 -13.86
C PRO A 314 1.31 0.76 -13.98
N LEU A 315 0.19 1.29 -13.47
CA LEU A 315 -1.15 0.75 -13.73
C LEU A 315 -1.42 0.77 -15.25
N THR A 316 -1.15 -0.34 -15.93
CA THR A 316 -1.41 -0.50 -17.36
C THR A 316 -2.86 -0.92 -17.57
N GLY A 317 -3.59 -0.18 -18.42
CA GLY A 317 -5.02 -0.40 -18.65
C GLY A 317 -5.95 0.55 -17.88
N MET A 318 -5.39 1.41 -17.02
CA MET A 318 -6.04 2.63 -16.51
C MET A 318 -5.44 3.90 -17.12
N ASP A 319 -5.03 3.88 -18.39
CA ASP A 319 -5.03 5.11 -19.17
C ASP A 319 -6.49 5.62 -19.17
N ASN A 320 -6.80 6.56 -18.27
CA ASN A 320 -8.10 7.19 -18.01
C ASN A 320 -9.13 6.51 -17.08
N GLN A 321 -8.80 6.07 -15.85
CA GLN A 321 -9.87 5.76 -14.86
C GLN A 321 -9.74 6.47 -13.51
N LEU A 322 -8.54 6.81 -13.03
CA LEU A 322 -8.39 7.76 -11.90
C LEU A 322 -8.43 9.23 -12.36
N SER A 323 -8.18 9.49 -13.64
CA SER A 323 -8.49 10.77 -14.30
C SER A 323 -9.87 10.80 -14.96
N ALA A 324 -10.59 9.66 -15.06
CA ALA A 324 -11.86 9.59 -15.79
C ALA A 324 -12.96 8.69 -15.19
N ARG A 325 -13.00 8.46 -13.87
CA ARG A 325 -14.30 8.61 -13.20
C ARG A 325 -14.62 10.08 -13.30
N GLU A 326 -15.45 10.43 -14.29
CA GLU A 326 -15.74 11.79 -14.75
C GLU A 326 -15.46 12.80 -13.64
N ALA A 327 -14.30 13.47 -13.72
CA ALA A 327 -14.04 14.58 -12.82
C ALA A 327 -15.21 15.54 -13.04
N ILE A 328 -16.14 15.59 -12.09
CA ILE A 328 -17.37 16.35 -12.29
C ILE A 328 -16.93 17.79 -12.52
N SER A 329 -17.48 18.43 -13.56
CA SER A 329 -17.19 19.84 -13.83
C SER A 329 -17.83 20.70 -12.74
N LEU A 330 -17.15 20.80 -11.61
CA LEU A 330 -17.59 21.57 -10.47
C LEU A 330 -17.36 23.06 -10.75
N LYS A 331 -18.44 23.80 -10.85
CA LYS A 331 -18.46 25.26 -11.03
C LYS A 331 -18.98 25.90 -9.76
N VAL A 332 -18.41 27.04 -9.42
CA VAL A 332 -18.75 27.77 -8.21
C VAL A 332 -18.94 29.25 -8.51
N SER A 333 -20.04 29.82 -8.01
CA SER A 333 -20.35 31.24 -8.17
C SER A 333 -21.13 31.79 -6.97
N PRO A 334 -20.84 33.00 -6.47
CA PRO A 334 -19.71 33.84 -6.86
C PRO A 334 -18.37 33.29 -6.32
N ASN A 335 -17.26 33.62 -6.97
CA ASN A 335 -15.91 33.35 -6.48
C ASN A 335 -15.01 34.52 -6.91
N PRO A 336 -14.67 35.47 -6.02
CA PRO A 336 -14.77 35.39 -4.56
C PRO A 336 -16.20 35.39 -4.00
N PHE A 337 -16.40 34.72 -2.86
CA PHE A 337 -17.68 34.64 -2.14
C PHE A 337 -17.63 35.41 -0.82
N GLN A 338 -18.81 35.75 -0.28
CA GLN A 338 -18.96 36.33 1.06
C GLN A 338 -19.53 35.31 2.02
N ASP A 339 -20.85 35.11 1.97
CA ASP A 339 -21.57 34.21 2.89
C ASP A 339 -22.27 33.07 2.17
N GLU A 340 -22.36 33.13 0.84
CA GLU A 340 -23.13 32.18 0.04
C GLU A 340 -22.39 31.78 -1.23
N LEU A 341 -22.52 30.51 -1.58
CA LEU A 341 -21.98 29.90 -2.79
C LEU A 341 -23.08 29.12 -3.52
N THR A 342 -23.10 29.21 -4.83
CA THR A 342 -23.83 28.31 -5.71
C THR A 342 -22.84 27.36 -6.37
N LEU A 343 -23.10 26.07 -6.24
CA LEU A 343 -22.33 24.97 -6.78
C LEU A 343 -23.13 24.34 -7.92
N ALA A 344 -22.47 24.12 -9.06
CA ALA A 344 -23.08 23.43 -10.20
C ALA A 344 -22.15 22.29 -10.66
N PHE A 345 -22.69 21.08 -10.80
CA PHE A 345 -21.96 19.90 -11.26
C PHE A 345 -22.91 18.85 -11.83
N GLY A 346 -22.46 18.09 -12.83
CA GLY A 346 -23.23 16.97 -13.39
C GLY A 346 -22.91 15.65 -12.71
N LEU A 347 -23.92 14.79 -12.55
CA LEU A 347 -23.75 13.41 -12.11
C LEU A 347 -24.12 12.43 -13.23
N PRO A 348 -23.25 11.45 -13.58
CA PRO A 348 -23.55 10.44 -14.60
C PRO A 348 -24.61 9.44 -14.18
N GLU A 349 -24.79 9.25 -12.87
CA GLU A 349 -25.75 8.34 -12.26
C GLU A 349 -26.16 8.86 -10.87
N PRO A 350 -27.26 8.38 -10.27
CA PRO A 350 -27.64 8.78 -8.91
C PRO A 350 -26.56 8.40 -7.89
N ALA A 351 -26.16 9.34 -7.04
CA ALA A 351 -25.05 9.14 -6.11
C ALA A 351 -25.18 10.00 -4.83
N LEU A 352 -24.47 9.60 -3.78
CA LEU A 352 -24.32 10.37 -2.56
C LEU A 352 -23.25 11.45 -2.75
N ALA A 353 -23.66 12.72 -2.78
CA ALA A 353 -22.74 13.85 -2.93
C ALA A 353 -22.49 14.54 -1.58
N ARG A 354 -21.23 14.65 -1.17
CA ARG A 354 -20.76 15.38 0.02
C ARG A 354 -19.79 16.47 -0.42
N LEU A 355 -19.88 17.67 0.16
CA LEU A 355 -18.98 18.78 -0.18
C LEU A 355 -18.22 19.23 1.06
N VAL A 356 -16.92 19.45 0.91
CA VAL A 356 -16.04 19.85 2.00
C VAL A 356 -15.19 21.03 1.57
N ILE A 357 -15.12 22.05 2.41
CA ILE A 357 -14.19 23.17 2.26
C ILE A 357 -13.04 22.98 3.22
N TYR A 358 -11.83 23.07 2.69
CA TYR A 358 -10.58 22.99 3.42
C TYR A 358 -9.88 24.35 3.46
N ASP A 359 -9.24 24.65 4.58
CA ASP A 359 -8.28 25.77 4.66
C ASP A 359 -6.95 25.44 3.97
N GLN A 360 -6.02 26.39 3.94
CA GLN A 360 -4.70 26.23 3.31
C GLN A 360 -3.81 25.16 3.99
N LEU A 361 -4.20 24.68 5.18
CA LEU A 361 -3.52 23.64 5.94
C LEU A 361 -4.22 22.28 5.80
N GLY A 362 -5.22 22.16 4.90
CA GLY A 362 -5.94 20.92 4.65
C GLY A 362 -6.95 20.55 5.73
N ARG A 363 -7.34 21.47 6.62
CA ARG A 363 -8.33 21.19 7.67
C ARG A 363 -9.75 21.49 7.15
N PRO A 364 -10.74 20.60 7.37
CA PRO A 364 -12.11 20.88 6.98
C PRO A 364 -12.69 22.00 7.85
N VAL A 365 -13.14 23.08 7.20
CA VAL A 365 -13.70 24.28 7.85
C VAL A 365 -15.19 24.45 7.61
N ALA A 366 -15.74 23.80 6.57
CA ALA A 366 -17.18 23.70 6.35
C ALA A 366 -17.51 22.39 5.62
N VAL A 367 -18.62 21.76 6.01
CA VAL A 367 -19.10 20.52 5.38
C VAL A 367 -20.57 20.69 5.02
N LEU A 368 -20.90 20.41 3.76
CA LEU A 368 -22.26 20.14 3.35
C LEU A 368 -22.43 18.61 3.46
N PRO A 369 -23.26 18.12 4.39
CA PRO A 369 -23.44 16.68 4.62
C PRO A 369 -23.87 15.94 3.35
N GLY A 370 -23.55 14.65 3.29
CA GLY A 370 -23.87 13.80 2.14
C GLY A 370 -25.37 13.81 1.82
N GLN A 371 -25.72 14.21 0.60
CA GLN A 371 -27.09 14.16 0.08
C GLN A 371 -27.13 13.25 -1.14
N TYR A 372 -28.12 12.36 -1.19
CA TYR A 372 -28.35 11.53 -2.37
C TYR A 372 -29.00 12.38 -3.48
N LEU A 373 -28.35 12.45 -4.63
CA LEU A 373 -28.74 13.27 -5.77
C LEU A 373 -29.02 12.39 -6.99
N PRO A 374 -30.00 12.74 -7.84
CA PRO A 374 -30.29 12.02 -9.06
C PRO A 374 -29.21 12.25 -10.14
N GLN A 375 -29.21 11.43 -11.18
CA GLN A 375 -28.45 11.66 -12.40
C GLN A 375 -28.81 13.02 -13.02
N GLY A 376 -27.82 13.71 -13.61
CA GLY A 376 -27.98 14.97 -14.35
C GLY A 376 -27.32 16.17 -13.66
N GLU A 377 -27.55 17.36 -14.21
CA GLU A 377 -27.02 18.63 -13.67
C GLU A 377 -27.64 18.94 -12.30
N GLN A 378 -26.76 19.10 -11.31
CA GLN A 378 -27.10 19.49 -9.95
C GLN A 378 -26.74 20.95 -9.73
N GLN A 379 -27.58 21.65 -8.98
CA GLN A 379 -27.30 23.00 -8.51
C GLN A 379 -27.63 23.09 -7.02
N LEU A 380 -26.61 23.35 -6.21
CA LEU A 380 -26.73 23.44 -4.76
C LEU A 380 -26.35 24.84 -4.28
N GLN A 381 -27.19 25.42 -3.44
CA GLN A 381 -26.93 26.69 -2.78
C GLN A 381 -26.46 26.42 -1.36
N TRP A 382 -25.29 26.94 -1.00
CA TRP A 382 -24.65 26.70 0.28
C TRP A 382 -24.37 28.02 0.99
N ASN A 383 -25.12 28.25 2.07
CA ASN A 383 -24.84 29.30 3.04
C ASN A 383 -23.70 28.85 3.96
N LEU A 384 -22.56 29.52 3.85
CA LEU A 384 -21.37 29.20 4.61
C LEU A 384 -21.36 29.87 5.98
N PRO A 385 -20.65 29.27 6.95
CA PRO A 385 -20.54 29.88 8.27
C PRO A 385 -19.86 31.26 8.22
N GLY A 386 -20.45 32.24 8.91
CA GLY A 386 -19.90 33.60 9.03
C GLY A 386 -18.51 33.70 9.68
N HIS A 387 -17.98 32.61 10.25
CA HIS A 387 -16.70 32.57 10.95
C HIS A 387 -15.49 32.23 10.06
N LEU A 388 -15.67 31.86 8.79
CA LEU A 388 -14.50 31.65 7.89
C LEU A 388 -13.80 33.00 7.67
N ALA A 389 -12.49 33.06 7.84
CA ALA A 389 -11.73 34.28 7.57
C ALA A 389 -11.73 34.63 6.06
N ALA A 390 -11.42 35.88 5.72
CA ALA A 390 -11.06 36.22 4.35
C ALA A 390 -9.77 35.46 3.96
N GLY A 391 -9.74 34.87 2.76
CA GLY A 391 -8.62 34.02 2.37
C GLY A 391 -8.94 33.02 1.26
N LEU A 392 -7.97 32.15 0.97
CA LEU A 392 -8.11 31.09 -0.03
C LEU A 392 -8.47 29.76 0.65
N TYR A 393 -9.34 29.02 -0.02
CA TYR A 393 -9.84 27.72 0.41
C TYR A 393 -9.84 26.73 -0.76
N LEU A 394 -9.92 25.44 -0.45
CA LEU A 394 -10.15 24.38 -1.43
C LEU A 394 -11.51 23.75 -1.17
N LEU A 395 -12.41 23.77 -2.15
CA LEU A 395 -13.64 23.00 -2.10
C LEU A 395 -13.45 21.70 -2.85
N VAL A 396 -13.82 20.59 -2.21
CA VAL A 396 -13.80 19.24 -2.77
C VAL A 396 -15.23 18.70 -2.77
N ALA A 397 -15.64 18.15 -3.91
CA ALA A 397 -16.84 17.35 -4.03
C ALA A 397 -16.47 15.87 -3.96
N GLU A 398 -17.09 15.15 -3.04
CA GLU A 398 -16.99 13.71 -2.87
C GLU A 398 -18.27 13.06 -3.35
N ILE A 399 -18.16 12.11 -4.27
CA ILE A 399 -19.28 11.35 -4.82
C ILE A 399 -19.10 9.89 -4.39
N ASN A 400 -20.09 9.35 -3.67
CA ASN A 400 -20.05 8.04 -3.02
C ASN A 400 -18.80 7.84 -2.15
N GLY A 401 -18.39 8.90 -1.44
CA GLY A 401 -17.21 8.89 -0.56
C GLY A 401 -15.86 9.08 -1.27
N VAL A 402 -15.85 9.24 -2.61
CA VAL A 402 -14.62 9.42 -3.40
C VAL A 402 -14.53 10.86 -3.91
N PRO A 403 -13.38 11.56 -3.75
CA PRO A 403 -13.17 12.87 -4.35
C PRO A 403 -13.35 12.83 -5.87
N ALA A 404 -14.31 13.61 -6.40
CA ALA A 404 -14.67 13.61 -7.82
C ALA A 404 -14.55 15.00 -8.47
N GLY A 405 -14.38 16.08 -7.70
CA GLY A 405 -14.20 17.42 -8.23
C GLY A 405 -13.57 18.36 -7.21
N ARG A 406 -12.79 19.35 -7.67
CA ARG A 406 -12.17 20.35 -6.79
C ARG A 406 -12.12 21.74 -7.41
N VAL A 407 -12.34 22.76 -6.60
CA VAL A 407 -12.29 24.17 -7.01
C VAL A 407 -11.63 25.01 -5.92
N LYS A 408 -10.73 25.92 -6.33
CA LYS A 408 -10.18 26.93 -5.42
C LYS A 408 -11.22 28.01 -5.16
N LEU A 409 -11.46 28.33 -3.90
CA LEU A 409 -12.35 29.41 -3.49
C LEU A 409 -11.55 30.56 -2.90
N ALA A 410 -12.03 31.78 -3.09
CA ALA A 410 -11.58 32.97 -2.39
C ALA A 410 -12.75 33.55 -1.59
N ARG A 411 -12.56 33.83 -0.30
CA ARG A 411 -13.52 34.61 0.50
C ARG A 411 -13.07 36.06 0.56
N SER A 412 -13.96 36.99 0.18
CA SER A 412 -13.73 38.44 0.23
C SER A 412 -14.14 39.05 1.56
#